data_AF-F6XIK1-F1
#
_entry.id   AF-F6XIK1-F1
#
_cell.length_a   1.000
_cell.length_b   1.000
_cell.length_c   1.000
_cell.angle_alpha   90.00
_cell.angle_beta   90.00
_cell.angle_gamma   90.00
#
_symmetry.space_group_name_H-M   'P 1'
#
loop_
_entity.id
_entity.type
_entity.pdbx_description
1 polymer ?
#
loop_
_entity_poly.entity_id
_entity_poly.type
_entity_poly.pdbx_seq_one_letter_code
_entity_poly.pdbx_strand_id
1 'polypeptide(L)'
;PDVLCLSAVLEDTVNQLSILGKIMPVSLQAHPDANKNTSFKTLITTTINKLVQSNITSMISSQLDAERNIKLKLLQQIQELIGSLTTSNRLVDQSMRQNPLTKDNLQKIQDDRHFCEEVLSDVHKEMLQRHNFQSLLNAVKMQKEKKLGLQRTIIKEEQGRRKIKQLQKQLQDIKKEKELEIQQRNEMIAHLKDQLQEMKAKSNMEGKYVKKNAENQVHQNQQHCQILEQKLKEEVETLKRKVDEEVRSHVGIEEYLKKHQTMLEEKVEFWMDKYDKDVEAKQHELNTLKSSKANDLERLQELTRKYTEYERVVVEDRIEKEKERRKREQEEIELKSAVKLQSWWRGTMVVKQIGPFSKKKKKGGKKGKKGKKGKKK
;
A
#
# COMPACT_ATOMS: atom_id res chain seq x y z
N PRO A 1 -59.72 115.45 -41.80
CA PRO A 1 -59.50 116.03 -40.46
C PRO A 1 -58.65 115.12 -39.57
N ASP A 2 -59.04 113.86 -39.44
CA ASP A 2 -58.45 112.93 -38.47
C ASP A 2 -57.01 112.49 -38.81
N VAL A 3 -56.69 112.32 -40.10
CA VAL A 3 -55.33 111.94 -40.55
C VAL A 3 -54.29 113.04 -40.29
N LEU A 4 -54.68 114.31 -40.46
CA LEU A 4 -53.82 115.48 -40.19
C LEU A 4 -53.56 115.64 -38.70
N CYS A 5 -54.59 115.42 -37.87
CA CYS A 5 -54.44 115.44 -36.41
C CYS A 5 -53.53 114.30 -35.94
N LEU A 6 -53.70 113.09 -36.48
CA LEU A 6 -52.84 111.94 -36.14
C LEU A 6 -51.39 112.15 -36.59
N SER A 7 -51.16 112.75 -37.76
CA SER A 7 -49.82 113.05 -38.27
C SER A 7 -49.11 114.08 -37.37
N ALA A 8 -49.79 115.14 -36.95
CA ALA A 8 -49.21 116.15 -36.06
C ALA A 8 -48.83 115.55 -34.70
N VAL A 9 -49.65 114.64 -34.17
CA VAL A 9 -49.34 113.91 -32.93
C VAL A 9 -48.13 112.98 -33.13
N LEU A 10 -48.05 112.26 -34.27
CA LEU A 10 -46.90 111.42 -34.57
C LEU A 10 -45.60 112.22 -34.73
N GLU A 11 -45.67 113.38 -35.39
CA GLU A 11 -44.53 114.29 -35.51
C GLU A 11 -44.03 114.79 -34.15
N ASP A 12 -44.95 115.26 -33.30
CA ASP A 12 -44.63 115.70 -31.94
C ASP A 12 -44.05 114.55 -31.09
N THR A 13 -44.63 113.35 -31.15
CA THR A 13 -44.11 112.18 -30.41
C THR A 13 -42.72 111.74 -30.88
N VAL A 14 -42.43 111.77 -32.19
CA VAL A 14 -41.09 111.47 -32.72
C VAL A 14 -40.09 112.53 -32.26
N ASN A 15 -40.46 113.81 -32.31
CA ASN A 15 -39.62 114.91 -31.83
C ASN A 15 -39.34 114.80 -30.34
N GLN A 16 -40.35 114.50 -29.52
CA GLN A 16 -40.20 114.28 -28.08
C GLN A 16 -39.33 113.06 -27.78
N LEU A 17 -39.49 111.96 -28.51
CA LEU A 17 -38.60 110.80 -28.39
C LEU A 17 -37.17 111.18 -28.72
N SER A 18 -36.93 111.91 -29.81
CA SER A 18 -35.61 112.39 -30.23
C SER A 18 -34.94 113.26 -29.17
N ILE A 19 -35.70 114.20 -28.59
CA ILE A 19 -35.27 115.06 -27.49
C ILE A 19 -34.93 114.21 -26.26
N LEU A 20 -35.80 113.27 -25.90
CA LEU A 20 -35.56 112.35 -24.80
C LEU A 20 -34.28 111.54 -25.00
N GLY A 21 -33.98 111.14 -26.25
CA GLY A 21 -32.73 110.44 -26.59
C GLY A 21 -31.47 111.27 -26.42
N LYS A 22 -31.57 112.61 -26.51
CA LYS A 22 -30.45 113.54 -26.26
C LYS A 22 -30.26 113.86 -24.79
N ILE A 23 -31.33 113.79 -24.00
CA ILE A 23 -31.32 114.10 -22.56
C ILE A 23 -31.00 112.83 -21.73
N MET A 24 -31.38 111.65 -22.21
CA MET A 24 -31.21 110.40 -21.49
C MET A 24 -29.77 109.88 -21.55
N PRO A 25 -29.13 109.55 -20.40
CA PRO A 25 -27.77 109.04 -20.37
C PRO A 25 -27.71 107.54 -20.72
N VAL A 26 -26.77 107.16 -21.59
CA VAL A 26 -26.48 105.76 -21.95
C VAL A 26 -25.74 105.02 -20.81
N SER A 27 -25.11 105.77 -19.89
CA SER A 27 -24.59 105.24 -18.62
C SER A 27 -24.44 106.36 -17.57
N LEU A 28 -24.57 106.01 -16.28
CA LEU A 28 -24.46 106.93 -15.13
C LEU A 28 -23.04 107.44 -14.81
N GLN A 29 -22.05 107.18 -15.67
CA GLN A 29 -20.67 107.62 -15.45
C GLN A 29 -20.45 109.12 -15.66
N ALA A 30 -21.46 109.86 -16.12
CA ALA A 30 -21.34 111.28 -16.48
C ALA A 30 -21.89 112.29 -15.45
N HIS A 31 -22.14 111.90 -14.20
CA HIS A 31 -22.60 112.83 -13.14
C HIS A 31 -21.67 112.84 -11.90
N PRO A 32 -21.35 114.00 -11.28
CA PRO A 32 -20.35 114.12 -10.19
C PRO A 32 -20.71 113.38 -8.89
N ASP A 33 -21.95 112.93 -8.72
CA ASP A 33 -22.42 112.22 -7.52
C ASP A 33 -22.13 110.69 -7.52
N ALA A 34 -21.52 110.15 -8.57
CA ALA A 34 -21.11 108.74 -8.64
C ALA A 34 -20.13 108.32 -7.52
N ASN A 35 -19.48 109.29 -6.86
CA ASN A 35 -18.56 109.07 -5.75
C ASN A 35 -19.26 108.50 -4.48
N LYS A 36 -20.58 108.71 -4.33
CA LYS A 36 -21.36 108.17 -3.19
C LYS A 36 -21.62 106.66 -3.31
N ASN A 37 -21.80 106.14 -4.53
CA ASN A 37 -21.98 104.70 -4.76
C ASN A 37 -20.67 103.92 -4.64
N THR A 38 -19.54 104.52 -5.05
CA THR A 38 -18.21 103.95 -4.80
C THR A 38 -17.94 103.90 -3.30
N SER A 39 -18.25 104.96 -2.55
CA SER A 39 -18.16 104.98 -1.08
C SER A 39 -18.97 103.86 -0.43
N PHE A 40 -20.22 103.63 -0.86
CA PHE A 40 -21.07 102.57 -0.32
C PHE A 40 -20.55 101.16 -0.63
N LYS A 41 -20.06 100.93 -1.86
CA LYS A 41 -19.42 99.66 -2.25
C LYS A 41 -18.15 99.39 -1.45
N THR A 42 -17.32 100.42 -1.25
CA THR A 42 -16.10 100.33 -0.43
C THR A 42 -16.44 100.10 1.03
N LEU A 43 -17.47 100.76 1.57
CA LEU A 43 -17.93 100.57 2.96
C LEU A 43 -18.43 99.14 3.18
N ILE A 44 -19.26 98.59 2.28
CA ILE A 44 -19.75 97.21 2.37
C ILE A 44 -18.59 96.20 2.29
N THR A 45 -17.69 96.39 1.33
CA THR A 45 -16.53 95.49 1.15
C THR A 45 -15.60 95.53 2.37
N THR A 46 -15.43 96.72 2.98
CA THR A 46 -14.60 96.89 4.18
C THR A 46 -15.25 96.26 5.42
N THR A 47 -16.58 96.37 5.56
CA THR A 47 -17.33 95.73 6.66
C THR A 47 -17.32 94.21 6.55
N ILE A 48 -17.50 93.66 5.34
CA ILE A 48 -17.41 92.21 5.09
C ILE A 48 -15.99 91.72 5.40
N ASN A 49 -14.95 92.42 4.92
CA ASN A 49 -13.57 92.05 5.20
C ASN A 49 -13.23 92.12 6.70
N LYS A 50 -13.73 93.12 7.43
CA LYS A 50 -13.56 93.19 8.91
C LYS A 50 -14.26 92.05 9.63
N LEU A 51 -15.46 91.66 9.21
CA LEU A 51 -16.22 90.56 9.81
C LEU A 51 -15.53 89.21 9.59
N VAL A 52 -15.05 88.98 8.36
CA VAL A 52 -14.28 87.78 7.99
C VAL A 52 -12.96 87.72 8.78
N GLN A 53 -12.22 88.83 8.85
CA GLN A 53 -10.96 88.91 9.61
C GLN A 53 -11.17 88.67 11.11
N SER A 54 -12.14 89.35 11.74
CA SER A 54 -12.49 89.17 13.16
C SER A 54 -12.80 87.71 13.49
N ASN A 55 -13.54 87.02 12.63
CA ASN A 55 -13.95 85.64 12.87
C ASN A 55 -12.82 84.63 12.61
N ILE A 56 -11.96 84.87 11.61
CA ILE A 56 -10.74 84.09 11.38
C ILE A 56 -9.78 84.23 12.57
N THR A 57 -9.62 85.43 13.13
CA THR A 57 -8.80 85.65 14.34
C THR A 57 -9.38 84.89 15.54
N SER A 58 -10.71 84.83 15.68
CA SER A 58 -11.35 84.05 16.75
C SER A 58 -11.15 82.52 16.57
N MET A 59 -11.17 82.02 15.33
CA MET A 59 -10.92 80.60 15.03
C MET A 59 -9.51 80.17 15.42
N ILE A 60 -8.50 80.98 15.11
CA ILE A 60 -7.10 80.70 15.43
C ILE A 60 -6.86 80.72 16.95
N SER A 61 -7.58 81.58 17.69
CA SER A 61 -7.48 81.64 19.16
C SER A 61 -8.14 80.45 19.87
N SER A 62 -9.13 79.79 19.25
CA SER A 62 -9.81 78.59 19.78
C SER A 62 -9.05 77.28 19.52
N GLN A 63 -7.83 77.36 18.99
CA GLN A 63 -7.02 76.25 18.48
C GLN A 63 -6.07 75.65 19.53
N LEU A 64 -6.45 75.73 20.81
CA LEU A 64 -5.78 75.03 21.91
C LEU A 64 -6.81 74.06 22.55
N ASP A 65 -6.50 72.77 22.40
CA ASP A 65 -7.04 71.58 23.08
C ASP A 65 -8.16 70.75 22.39
N ALA A 66 -7.83 69.46 22.21
CA ALA A 66 -8.67 68.26 21.97
C ALA A 66 -9.15 67.91 20.54
N GLU A 67 -8.29 67.18 19.80
CA GLU A 67 -8.56 66.60 18.48
C GLU A 67 -9.56 65.42 18.47
N ARG A 68 -10.77 65.67 17.94
CA ARG A 68 -11.55 64.83 16.98
C ARG A 68 -13.01 65.28 16.92
N ASN A 69 -13.63 65.58 18.07
CA ASN A 69 -14.99 66.14 18.13
C ASN A 69 -15.08 67.57 17.54
N ILE A 70 -13.95 68.28 17.55
CA ILE A 70 -13.82 69.63 16.98
C ILE A 70 -13.96 69.60 15.46
N LYS A 71 -13.47 68.57 14.76
CA LYS A 71 -13.46 68.54 13.29
C LYS A 71 -14.87 68.48 12.70
N LEU A 72 -15.79 67.75 13.35
CA LEU A 72 -17.19 67.67 12.94
C LEU A 72 -17.94 68.99 13.20
N LYS A 73 -17.71 69.59 14.38
CA LYS A 73 -18.35 70.86 14.77
C LYS A 73 -17.85 72.04 13.94
N LEU A 74 -16.55 72.06 13.63
CA LEU A 74 -15.90 73.02 12.74
C LEU A 74 -16.45 72.90 11.31
N LEU A 75 -16.59 71.69 10.78
CA LEU A 75 -17.19 71.47 9.47
C LEU A 75 -18.64 71.98 9.41
N GLN A 76 -19.42 71.79 10.49
CA GLN A 76 -20.80 72.25 10.56
C GLN A 76 -20.89 73.80 10.62
N GLN A 77 -20.05 74.45 11.41
CA GLN A 77 -19.99 75.92 11.49
C GLN A 77 -19.48 76.56 10.20
N ILE A 78 -18.49 75.94 9.53
CA ILE A 78 -18.04 76.37 8.20
C ILE A 78 -19.17 76.23 7.19
N GLN A 79 -19.94 75.15 7.24
CA GLN A 79 -21.09 74.93 6.35
C GLN A 79 -22.19 75.99 6.56
N GLU A 80 -22.47 76.38 7.81
CA GLU A 80 -23.41 77.47 8.13
C GLU A 80 -22.90 78.84 7.67
N LEU A 81 -21.61 79.13 7.84
CA LEU A 81 -20.97 80.36 7.36
C LEU A 81 -21.03 80.45 5.84
N ILE A 82 -20.69 79.36 5.13
CA ILE A 82 -20.81 79.30 3.67
C ILE A 82 -22.28 79.50 3.28
N GLY A 83 -23.23 78.89 3.98
CA GLY A 83 -24.66 79.07 3.74
C GLY A 83 -25.13 80.52 3.88
N SER A 84 -24.71 81.21 4.95
CA SER A 84 -25.08 82.61 5.21
C SER A 84 -24.43 83.59 4.21
N LEU A 85 -23.15 83.42 3.90
CA LEU A 85 -22.43 84.19 2.87
C LEU A 85 -23.07 84.02 1.49
N THR A 86 -23.42 82.78 1.12
CA THR A 86 -24.07 82.49 -0.17
C THR A 86 -25.44 83.15 -0.25
N THR A 87 -26.20 83.14 0.85
CA THR A 87 -27.51 83.80 0.92
C THR A 87 -27.39 85.33 0.82
N SER A 88 -26.42 85.91 1.54
CA SER A 88 -26.17 87.36 1.54
C SER A 88 -25.71 87.86 0.16
N ASN A 89 -24.78 87.14 -0.49
CA ASN A 89 -24.36 87.45 -1.86
C ASN A 89 -25.53 87.36 -2.86
N ARG A 90 -26.42 86.38 -2.70
CA ARG A 90 -27.61 86.27 -3.55
C ARG A 90 -28.54 87.48 -3.41
N LEU A 91 -28.71 87.99 -2.18
CA LEU A 91 -29.54 89.17 -1.91
C LEU A 91 -28.92 90.44 -2.51
N VAL A 92 -27.60 90.59 -2.42
CA VAL A 92 -26.88 91.71 -3.06
C VAL A 92 -27.00 91.65 -4.58
N ASP A 93 -26.78 90.48 -5.18
CA ASP A 93 -26.95 90.28 -6.63
C ASP A 93 -28.39 90.56 -7.09
N GLN A 94 -29.38 90.15 -6.30
CA GLN A 94 -30.79 90.42 -6.58
C GLN A 94 -31.09 91.93 -6.49
N SER A 95 -30.58 92.61 -5.46
CA SER A 95 -30.72 94.07 -5.30
C SER A 95 -30.04 94.85 -6.43
N MET A 96 -28.89 94.38 -6.91
CA MET A 96 -28.17 94.99 -8.03
C MET A 96 -28.89 94.77 -9.36
N ARG A 97 -29.48 93.58 -9.58
CA ARG A 97 -30.25 93.26 -10.80
C ARG A 97 -31.58 94.01 -10.88
N GLN A 98 -32.21 94.29 -9.74
CA GLN A 98 -33.46 95.06 -9.68
C GLN A 98 -33.26 96.58 -9.66
N ASN A 99 -32.01 97.06 -9.67
CA ASN A 99 -31.76 98.49 -9.75
C ASN A 99 -32.11 99.03 -11.16
N PRO A 100 -33.07 99.96 -11.30
CA PRO A 100 -33.45 100.52 -12.60
C PRO A 100 -32.32 101.33 -13.26
N LEU A 101 -31.29 101.69 -12.50
CA LEU A 101 -30.15 102.51 -12.92
C LEU A 101 -28.89 101.70 -13.29
N THR A 102 -29.04 100.41 -13.63
CA THR A 102 -27.92 99.62 -14.16
C THR A 102 -27.59 100.02 -15.59
N LYS A 103 -26.33 99.89 -15.98
CA LYS A 103 -25.85 100.17 -17.35
C LYS A 103 -26.66 99.41 -18.40
N ASP A 104 -26.96 98.14 -18.14
CA ASP A 104 -27.71 97.29 -19.08
C ASP A 104 -29.18 97.73 -19.21
N ASN A 105 -29.81 98.15 -18.11
CA ASN A 105 -31.18 98.67 -18.16
C ASN A 105 -31.25 100.01 -18.90
N LEU A 106 -30.29 100.92 -18.67
CA LEU A 106 -30.20 102.20 -19.38
C LEU A 106 -29.95 102.00 -20.88
N GLN A 107 -29.05 101.08 -21.24
CA GLN A 107 -28.80 100.72 -22.63
C GLN A 107 -30.06 100.17 -23.30
N LYS A 108 -30.75 99.22 -22.65
CA LYS A 108 -31.99 98.65 -23.19
C LYS A 108 -33.08 99.72 -23.37
N ILE A 109 -33.25 100.64 -22.43
CA ILE A 109 -34.24 101.71 -22.56
C ILE A 109 -33.87 102.63 -23.73
N GLN A 110 -32.59 102.93 -23.93
CA GLN A 110 -32.14 103.71 -25.08
C GLN A 110 -32.40 102.99 -26.41
N ASP A 111 -32.13 101.69 -26.47
CA ASP A 111 -32.40 100.85 -27.65
C ASP A 111 -33.91 100.78 -27.94
N ASP A 112 -34.74 100.56 -26.91
CA ASP A 112 -36.21 100.53 -27.03
C ASP A 112 -36.77 101.90 -27.48
N ARG A 113 -36.24 103.01 -26.94
CA ARG A 113 -36.59 104.38 -27.35
C ARG A 113 -36.25 104.63 -28.81
N HIS A 114 -35.03 104.28 -29.23
CA HIS A 114 -34.58 104.46 -30.60
C HIS A 114 -35.42 103.64 -31.59
N PHE A 115 -35.71 102.38 -31.25
CA PHE A 115 -36.63 101.55 -32.03
C PHE A 115 -38.03 102.19 -32.17
N CYS A 116 -38.59 102.74 -31.08
CA CYS A 116 -39.86 103.46 -31.14
C CYS A 116 -39.78 104.72 -32.01
N GLU A 117 -38.70 105.51 -31.91
CA GLU A 117 -38.47 106.69 -32.75
C GLU A 117 -38.41 106.32 -34.23
N GLU A 118 -37.65 105.27 -34.59
CA GLU A 118 -37.52 104.80 -35.98
C GLU A 118 -38.87 104.33 -36.54
N VAL A 119 -39.58 103.45 -35.83
CA VAL A 119 -40.87 102.92 -36.29
C VAL A 119 -41.91 104.03 -36.42
N LEU A 120 -41.99 104.96 -35.45
CA LEU A 120 -42.96 106.07 -35.52
C LEU A 120 -42.58 107.09 -36.59
N SER A 121 -41.29 107.33 -36.83
CA SER A 121 -40.81 108.18 -37.93
C SER A 121 -41.18 107.61 -39.29
N ASP A 122 -41.03 106.29 -39.47
CA ASP A 122 -41.39 105.62 -40.72
C ASP A 122 -42.91 105.58 -40.92
N VAL A 123 -43.70 105.37 -39.86
CA VAL A 123 -45.16 105.47 -39.91
C VAL A 123 -45.61 106.89 -40.24
N HIS A 124 -45.00 107.91 -39.65
CA HIS A 124 -45.29 109.31 -39.96
C HIS A 124 -45.05 109.61 -41.46
N LYS A 125 -43.92 109.17 -42.01
CA LYS A 125 -43.62 109.31 -43.44
C LYS A 125 -44.60 108.54 -44.32
N GLU A 126 -44.92 107.29 -43.97
CA GLU A 126 -45.88 106.44 -44.69
C GLU A 126 -47.29 107.03 -44.68
N MET A 127 -47.73 107.62 -43.57
CA MET A 127 -49.04 108.26 -43.44
C MET A 127 -49.17 109.52 -44.28
N LEU A 128 -48.11 110.34 -44.35
CA LEU A 128 -48.08 111.55 -45.17
C LEU A 128 -48.01 111.25 -46.67
N GLN A 129 -47.22 110.24 -47.07
CA GLN A 129 -46.93 109.97 -48.48
C GLN A 129 -47.87 108.95 -49.13
N ARG A 130 -48.34 107.95 -48.38
CA ARG A 130 -49.02 106.77 -48.91
C ARG A 130 -50.32 106.43 -48.18
N HIS A 131 -50.69 107.22 -47.16
CA HIS A 131 -51.85 107.02 -46.29
C HIS A 131 -52.00 105.59 -45.74
N ASN A 132 -50.88 104.95 -45.38
CA ASN A 132 -50.85 103.61 -44.79
C ASN A 132 -49.91 103.55 -43.57
N PHE A 133 -49.87 102.41 -42.88
CA PHE A 133 -49.11 102.17 -41.65
C PHE A 133 -48.41 100.79 -41.65
N GLN A 134 -47.97 100.35 -42.82
CA GLN A 134 -47.45 98.99 -43.02
C GLN A 134 -46.17 98.74 -42.21
N SER A 135 -45.34 99.77 -42.01
CA SER A 135 -44.14 99.70 -41.17
C SER A 135 -44.45 99.33 -39.72
N LEU A 136 -45.53 99.87 -39.14
CA LEU A 136 -45.97 99.49 -37.78
C LEU A 136 -46.43 98.03 -37.73
N LEU A 137 -47.24 97.60 -38.70
CA LEU A 137 -47.75 96.22 -38.75
C LEU A 137 -46.60 95.21 -38.86
N ASN A 138 -45.61 95.51 -39.71
CA ASN A 138 -44.41 94.68 -39.89
C ASN A 138 -43.55 94.68 -38.61
N ALA A 139 -43.31 95.84 -37.99
CA ALA A 139 -42.53 95.95 -36.75
C ALA A 139 -43.19 95.18 -35.59
N VAL A 140 -44.51 95.29 -35.43
CA VAL A 140 -45.28 94.54 -34.42
C VAL A 140 -45.21 93.04 -34.69
N LYS A 141 -45.34 92.61 -35.94
CA LYS A 141 -45.22 91.19 -36.33
C LYS A 141 -43.82 90.64 -36.02
N MET A 142 -42.77 91.36 -36.43
CA MET A 142 -41.37 91.00 -36.16
C MET A 142 -41.09 90.92 -34.66
N GLN A 143 -41.58 91.87 -33.86
CA GLN A 143 -41.38 91.86 -32.41
C GLN A 143 -42.15 90.73 -31.72
N LYS A 144 -43.34 90.38 -32.21
CA LYS A 144 -44.10 89.21 -31.76
C LYS A 144 -43.37 87.91 -32.08
N GLU A 145 -42.80 87.78 -33.28
CA GLU A 145 -41.98 86.63 -33.68
C GLU A 145 -40.69 86.53 -32.83
N LYS A 146 -40.00 87.65 -32.60
CA LYS A 146 -38.81 87.72 -31.73
C LYS A 146 -39.15 87.28 -30.30
N LYS A 147 -40.26 87.75 -29.74
CA LYS A 147 -40.74 87.34 -28.41
C LYS A 147 -41.06 85.84 -28.34
N LEU A 148 -41.73 85.29 -29.35
CA LEU A 148 -42.01 83.84 -29.42
C LEU A 148 -40.72 83.02 -29.57
N GLY A 149 -39.76 83.50 -30.36
CA GLY A 149 -38.44 82.89 -30.50
C GLY A 149 -37.70 82.81 -29.17
N LEU A 150 -37.66 83.91 -28.42
CA LEU A 150 -37.08 83.95 -27.07
C LEU A 150 -37.78 82.97 -26.11
N GLN A 151 -39.11 82.95 -26.09
CA GLN A 151 -39.87 82.00 -25.25
C GLN A 151 -39.56 80.54 -25.59
N ARG A 152 -39.47 80.19 -26.88
CA ARG A 152 -39.07 78.85 -27.32
C ARG A 152 -37.66 78.50 -26.86
N THR A 153 -36.71 79.44 -26.97
CA THR A 153 -35.33 79.25 -26.50
C THR A 153 -35.30 79.04 -24.99
N ILE A 154 -36.03 79.83 -24.21
CA ILE A 154 -36.12 79.68 -22.74
C ILE A 154 -36.66 78.29 -22.37
N ILE A 155 -37.76 77.84 -22.99
CA ILE A 155 -38.33 76.52 -22.71
C ILE A 155 -37.34 75.40 -23.06
N LYS A 156 -36.66 75.48 -24.21
CA LYS A 156 -35.63 74.51 -24.61
C LYS A 156 -34.45 74.50 -23.65
N GLU A 157 -34.01 75.67 -23.18
CA GLU A 157 -32.92 75.81 -22.22
C GLU A 157 -33.29 75.18 -20.87
N GLU A 158 -34.50 75.46 -20.36
CA GLU A 158 -34.99 74.87 -19.12
C GLU A 158 -35.11 73.34 -19.22
N GLN A 159 -35.66 72.82 -20.33
CA GLN A 159 -35.74 71.39 -20.58
C GLN A 159 -34.35 70.75 -20.65
N GLY A 160 -33.39 71.42 -21.33
CA GLY A 160 -31.99 71.02 -21.38
C GLY A 160 -31.36 70.97 -19.99
N ARG A 161 -31.53 72.00 -19.17
CA ARG A 161 -31.06 72.04 -17.77
C ARG A 161 -31.65 70.91 -16.93
N ARG A 162 -32.95 70.64 -17.06
CA ARG A 162 -33.61 69.53 -16.35
C ARG A 162 -33.03 68.19 -16.77
N LYS A 163 -32.80 67.99 -18.08
CA LYS A 163 -32.21 66.74 -18.60
C LYS A 163 -30.76 66.56 -18.13
N ILE A 164 -29.95 67.62 -18.16
CA ILE A 164 -28.57 67.59 -17.66
C ILE A 164 -28.56 67.20 -16.18
N LYS A 165 -29.39 67.81 -15.34
CA LYS A 165 -29.50 67.46 -13.91
C LYS A 165 -29.91 66.00 -13.71
N GLN A 166 -30.87 65.50 -14.49
CA GLN A 166 -31.31 64.11 -14.41
C GLN A 166 -30.17 63.15 -14.79
N LEU A 167 -29.46 63.43 -15.89
CA LEU A 167 -28.33 62.61 -16.34
C LEU A 167 -27.17 62.64 -15.34
N GLN A 168 -26.86 63.80 -14.77
CA GLN A 168 -25.85 63.92 -13.72
C GLN A 168 -26.19 63.06 -12.49
N LYS A 169 -27.47 63.07 -12.07
CA LYS A 169 -27.93 62.23 -10.97
C LYS A 169 -27.81 60.74 -11.32
N GLN A 170 -28.28 60.32 -12.49
CA GLN A 170 -28.16 58.93 -12.95
C GLN A 170 -26.70 58.47 -13.00
N LEU A 171 -25.80 59.32 -13.49
CA LEU A 171 -24.36 59.02 -13.56
C LEU A 171 -23.76 58.87 -12.15
N GLN A 172 -24.18 59.70 -11.20
CA GLN A 172 -23.76 59.57 -9.80
C GLN A 172 -24.30 58.30 -9.14
N ASP A 173 -25.56 57.94 -9.41
CA ASP A 173 -26.19 56.73 -8.88
C ASP A 173 -25.50 55.47 -9.43
N ILE A 174 -25.24 55.41 -10.74
CA ILE A 174 -24.49 54.31 -11.39
C ILE A 174 -23.08 54.21 -10.80
N LYS A 175 -22.38 55.33 -10.57
CA LYS A 175 -21.05 55.31 -9.95
C LYS A 175 -21.07 54.70 -8.55
N LYS A 176 -22.06 55.06 -7.73
CA LYS A 176 -22.22 54.49 -6.37
C LYS A 176 -22.54 53.01 -6.42
N GLU A 177 -23.45 52.60 -7.30
CA GLU A 177 -23.79 51.19 -7.50
C GLU A 177 -22.57 50.37 -7.92
N LYS A 178 -21.78 50.87 -8.87
CA LYS A 178 -20.56 50.19 -9.34
C LYS A 178 -19.49 50.11 -8.26
N GLU A 179 -19.34 51.15 -7.44
CA GLU A 179 -18.42 51.12 -6.31
C GLU A 179 -18.81 50.05 -5.28
N LEU A 180 -20.11 49.94 -4.95
CA LEU A 180 -20.62 48.89 -4.07
C LEU A 180 -20.41 47.49 -4.66
N GLU A 181 -20.66 47.32 -5.96
CA GLU A 181 -20.43 46.05 -6.65
C GLU A 181 -18.95 45.64 -6.64
N ILE A 182 -18.04 46.61 -6.83
CA ILE A 182 -16.59 46.37 -6.74
C ILE A 182 -16.20 45.97 -5.31
N GLN A 183 -16.73 46.63 -4.29
CA GLN A 183 -16.47 46.29 -2.89
C GLN A 183 -16.95 44.86 -2.56
N GLN A 184 -18.18 44.51 -2.93
CA GLN A 184 -18.72 43.15 -2.73
C GLN A 184 -17.88 42.08 -3.45
N ARG A 185 -17.45 42.35 -4.68
CA ARG A 185 -16.57 41.44 -5.42
C ARG A 185 -15.20 41.30 -4.77
N ASN A 186 -14.62 42.39 -4.26
CA ASN A 186 -13.34 42.35 -3.55
C ASN A 186 -13.42 41.56 -2.24
N GLU A 187 -14.51 41.71 -1.48
CA GLU A 187 -14.77 40.91 -0.27
C GLU A 187 -14.91 39.42 -0.61
N MET A 188 -15.65 39.08 -1.69
CA MET A 188 -15.75 37.71 -2.18
C MET A 188 -14.39 37.14 -2.58
N ILE A 189 -13.56 37.92 -3.28
CA ILE A 189 -12.21 37.51 -3.65
C ILE A 189 -11.35 37.27 -2.41
N ALA A 190 -11.44 38.11 -1.39
CA ALA A 190 -10.70 37.93 -0.13
C ALA A 190 -11.13 36.63 0.57
N HIS A 191 -12.44 36.43 0.75
CA HIS A 191 -12.98 35.21 1.35
C HIS A 191 -12.57 33.94 0.58
N LEU A 192 -12.64 33.95 -0.75
CA LEU A 192 -12.22 32.81 -1.57
C LEU A 192 -10.71 32.54 -1.48
N LYS A 193 -9.88 33.60 -1.35
CA LYS A 193 -8.43 33.45 -1.13
C LYS A 193 -8.14 32.80 0.22
N ASP A 194 -8.84 33.22 1.27
CA ASP A 194 -8.68 32.66 2.61
C ASP A 194 -9.09 31.18 2.63
N GLN A 195 -10.24 30.83 2.04
CA GLN A 195 -10.67 29.43 1.90
C GLN A 195 -9.66 28.58 1.11
N LEU A 196 -9.12 29.12 0.01
CA LEU A 196 -8.10 28.42 -0.78
C LEU A 196 -6.83 28.17 0.04
N GLN A 197 -6.39 29.17 0.81
CA GLN A 197 -5.20 29.05 1.64
C GLN A 197 -5.40 28.05 2.79
N GLU A 198 -6.57 28.07 3.43
CA GLU A 198 -6.96 27.09 4.45
C GLU A 198 -6.99 25.67 3.87
N MET A 199 -7.67 25.46 2.74
CA MET A 199 -7.74 24.17 2.06
C MET A 199 -6.36 23.65 1.66
N LYS A 200 -5.47 24.54 1.18
CA LYS A 200 -4.10 24.19 0.81
C LYS A 200 -3.27 23.79 2.03
N ALA A 201 -3.40 24.51 3.15
CA ALA A 201 -2.72 24.17 4.40
C ALA A 201 -3.22 22.83 4.96
N LYS A 202 -4.54 22.64 5.01
CA LYS A 202 -5.18 21.41 5.48
C LYS A 202 -4.79 20.20 4.64
N SER A 203 -4.90 20.29 3.31
CA SER A 203 -4.52 19.22 2.38
C SER A 203 -3.04 18.86 2.47
N ASN A 204 -2.15 19.85 2.66
CA ASN A 204 -0.72 19.59 2.85
C ASN A 204 -0.45 18.85 4.18
N MET A 205 -1.09 19.27 5.28
CA MET A 205 -0.95 18.60 6.57
C MET A 205 -1.53 17.18 6.54
N GLU A 206 -2.72 17.00 5.98
CA GLU A 206 -3.35 15.68 5.80
C GLU A 206 -2.48 14.77 4.93
N GLY A 207 -1.92 15.28 3.83
CA GLY A 207 -1.01 14.53 2.98
C GLY A 207 0.25 14.08 3.71
N LYS A 208 0.86 14.95 4.52
CA LYS A 208 2.01 14.60 5.35
C LYS A 208 1.65 13.55 6.41
N TYR A 209 0.49 13.71 7.06
CA TYR A 209 0.02 12.78 8.08
C TYR A 209 -0.23 11.40 7.49
N VAL A 210 -0.99 11.31 6.40
CA VAL A 210 -1.30 10.04 5.71
C VAL A 210 -0.01 9.35 5.25
N LYS A 211 0.92 10.11 4.64
CA LYS A 211 2.22 9.57 4.24
C LYS A 211 2.99 9.00 5.43
N LYS A 212 3.09 9.76 6.53
CA LYS A 212 3.82 9.32 7.72
C LYS A 212 3.17 8.11 8.39
N ASN A 213 1.85 8.07 8.42
CA ASN A 213 1.08 6.95 8.95
C ASN A 213 1.32 5.68 8.13
N ALA A 214 1.27 5.78 6.79
CA ALA A 214 1.54 4.66 5.89
C ALA A 214 2.99 4.17 6.03
N GLU A 215 3.97 5.07 6.06
CA GLU A 215 5.38 4.72 6.30
C GLU A 215 5.57 4.00 7.64
N ASN A 216 4.92 4.47 8.70
CA ASN A 216 5.00 3.84 10.02
C ASN A 216 4.35 2.45 10.03
N GLN A 217 3.20 2.29 9.37
CA GLN A 217 2.54 0.99 9.26
C GLN A 217 3.39 -0.02 8.48
N VAL A 218 3.99 0.41 7.37
CA VAL A 218 4.93 -0.43 6.60
C VAL A 218 6.14 -0.79 7.47
N HIS A 219 6.72 0.16 8.20
CA HIS A 219 7.86 -0.09 9.06
C HIS A 219 7.54 -1.07 10.20
N GLN A 220 6.39 -0.91 10.86
CA GLN A 220 5.93 -1.81 11.91
C GLN A 220 5.71 -3.23 11.37
N ASN A 221 5.04 -3.36 10.23
CA ASN A 221 4.85 -4.67 9.59
C ASN A 221 6.19 -5.30 9.19
N GLN A 222 7.12 -4.51 8.65
CA GLN A 222 8.45 -4.98 8.28
C GLN A 222 9.22 -5.50 9.51
N GLN A 223 9.21 -4.77 10.63
CA GLN A 223 9.82 -5.23 11.88
C GLN A 223 9.16 -6.51 12.40
N HIS A 224 7.83 -6.58 12.38
CA HIS A 224 7.11 -7.78 12.81
C HIS A 224 7.49 -9.00 11.97
N CYS A 225 7.53 -8.85 10.63
CA CYS A 225 7.98 -9.91 9.73
C CYS A 225 9.43 -10.31 10.01
N GLN A 226 10.34 -9.34 10.21
CA GLN A 226 11.75 -9.63 10.53
C GLN A 226 11.91 -10.44 11.82
N ILE A 227 11.16 -10.10 12.87
CA ILE A 227 11.18 -10.84 14.14
C ILE A 227 10.63 -12.26 13.93
N LEU A 228 9.54 -12.41 13.19
CA LEU A 228 8.95 -13.72 12.90
C LEU A 228 9.91 -14.59 12.07
N GLU A 229 10.52 -14.02 11.03
CA GLU A 229 11.52 -14.69 10.22
C GLU A 229 12.73 -15.12 11.05
N GLN A 230 13.21 -14.27 11.96
CA GLN A 230 14.31 -14.60 12.84
C GLN A 230 13.96 -15.78 13.76
N LYS A 231 12.78 -15.79 14.38
CA LYS A 231 12.31 -16.91 15.20
C LYS A 231 12.24 -18.22 14.41
N LEU A 232 11.69 -18.17 13.19
CA LEU A 232 11.63 -19.35 12.31
C LEU A 232 13.03 -19.83 11.90
N LYS A 233 13.98 -18.91 11.65
CA LYS A 233 15.38 -19.28 11.36
C LYS A 233 16.04 -19.96 12.57
N GLU A 234 15.84 -19.42 13.77
CA GLU A 234 16.33 -20.03 15.02
C GLU A 234 15.72 -21.43 15.22
N GLU A 235 14.43 -21.60 14.97
CA GLU A 235 13.76 -22.91 15.04
C GLU A 235 14.34 -23.90 14.02
N VAL A 236 14.52 -23.49 12.76
CA VAL A 236 15.16 -24.30 11.72
C VAL A 236 16.57 -24.73 12.13
N GLU A 237 17.38 -23.83 12.68
CA GLU A 237 18.72 -24.16 13.17
C GLU A 237 18.68 -25.14 14.35
N THR A 238 17.73 -25.00 15.26
CA THR A 238 17.56 -25.95 16.38
C THR A 238 17.15 -27.34 15.89
N LEU A 239 16.24 -27.41 14.90
CA LEU A 239 15.80 -28.68 14.31
C LEU A 239 16.93 -29.34 13.53
N LYS A 240 17.73 -28.57 12.77
CA LYS A 240 18.93 -29.10 12.10
C LYS A 240 19.90 -29.74 13.10
N ARG A 241 20.20 -29.06 14.22
CA ARG A 241 21.05 -29.64 15.28
C ARG A 241 20.50 -30.94 15.85
N LYS A 242 19.18 -31.01 16.10
CA LYS A 242 18.52 -32.23 16.57
C LYS A 242 18.61 -33.36 15.55
N VAL A 243 18.42 -33.07 14.26
CA VAL A 243 18.59 -34.07 13.20
C VAL A 243 20.03 -34.58 13.16
N ASP A 244 21.02 -33.69 13.25
CA ASP A 244 22.44 -34.09 13.26
C ASP A 244 22.81 -34.91 14.50
N GLU A 245 22.19 -34.64 15.65
CA GLU A 245 22.32 -35.44 16.88
C GLU A 245 21.71 -36.84 16.73
N GLU A 246 20.48 -36.93 16.21
CA GLU A 246 19.80 -38.21 15.94
C GLU A 246 20.56 -39.04 14.91
N VAL A 247 21.04 -38.43 13.83
CA VAL A 247 21.87 -39.12 12.81
C VAL A 247 23.14 -39.68 13.45
N ARG A 248 23.84 -38.90 14.29
CA ARG A 248 25.04 -39.37 14.99
C ARG A 248 24.73 -40.53 15.95
N SER A 249 23.66 -40.42 16.73
CA SER A 249 23.24 -41.48 17.65
C SER A 249 22.87 -42.76 16.88
N HIS A 250 22.09 -42.62 15.81
CA HIS A 250 21.68 -43.72 14.94
C HIS A 250 22.89 -44.44 14.33
N VAL A 251 23.84 -43.72 13.75
CA VAL A 251 25.09 -44.31 13.22
C VAL A 251 25.85 -45.06 14.32
N GLY A 252 25.96 -44.48 15.52
CA GLY A 252 26.62 -45.16 16.66
C GLY A 252 25.91 -46.45 17.09
N ILE A 253 24.58 -46.46 17.10
CA ILE A 253 23.77 -47.65 17.41
C ILE A 253 23.94 -48.71 16.30
N GLU A 254 23.87 -48.31 15.03
CA GLU A 254 24.07 -49.23 13.91
C GLU A 254 25.45 -49.86 13.93
N GLU A 255 26.51 -49.07 14.18
CA GLU A 255 27.87 -49.59 14.29
C GLU A 255 28.02 -50.58 15.44
N TYR A 256 27.40 -50.28 16.59
CA TYR A 256 27.38 -51.19 17.74
C TYR A 256 26.68 -52.51 17.41
N LEU A 257 25.50 -52.44 16.78
CA LEU A 257 24.73 -53.62 16.39
C LEU A 257 25.46 -54.45 15.33
N LYS A 258 26.06 -53.81 14.32
CA LYS A 258 26.87 -54.49 13.30
C LYS A 258 28.06 -55.21 13.94
N LYS A 259 28.80 -54.57 14.85
CA LYS A 259 29.90 -55.20 15.60
C LYS A 259 29.43 -56.39 16.43
N HIS A 260 28.26 -56.28 17.07
CA HIS A 260 27.71 -57.39 17.86
C HIS A 260 27.23 -58.54 16.98
N GLN A 261 26.64 -58.22 15.82
CA GLN A 261 26.24 -59.21 14.83
C GLN A 261 27.46 -59.98 14.33
N THR A 262 28.54 -59.31 13.92
CA THR A 262 29.76 -59.99 13.44
C THR A 262 30.38 -60.88 14.53
N MET A 263 30.42 -60.42 15.79
CA MET A 263 30.88 -61.26 16.91
C MET A 263 30.01 -62.50 17.14
N LEU A 264 28.69 -62.42 16.90
CA LEU A 264 27.80 -63.58 17.00
C LEU A 264 27.99 -64.51 15.81
N GLU A 265 28.14 -63.98 14.60
CA GLU A 265 28.42 -64.75 13.38
C GLU A 265 29.73 -65.54 13.53
N GLU A 266 30.80 -64.92 14.01
CA GLU A 266 32.08 -65.59 14.32
C GLU A 266 31.92 -66.71 15.35
N LYS A 267 31.11 -66.49 16.40
CA LYS A 267 30.81 -67.54 17.39
C LYS A 267 30.02 -68.69 16.78
N VAL A 268 29.05 -68.41 15.93
CA VAL A 268 28.26 -69.43 15.23
C VAL A 268 29.18 -70.25 14.33
N GLU A 269 30.04 -69.60 13.54
CA GLU A 269 31.02 -70.28 12.68
C GLU A 269 31.97 -71.16 13.49
N PHE A 270 32.50 -70.65 14.61
CA PHE A 270 33.31 -71.44 15.54
C PHE A 270 32.59 -72.70 16.06
N TRP A 271 31.32 -72.55 16.49
CA TRP A 271 30.56 -73.68 17.00
C TRP A 271 30.15 -74.67 15.91
N MET A 272 29.91 -74.21 14.69
CA MET A 272 29.69 -75.07 13.52
C MET A 272 30.93 -75.88 13.19
N ASP A 273 32.09 -75.24 13.05
CA ASP A 273 33.37 -75.92 12.78
C ASP A 273 33.73 -76.92 13.89
N LYS A 274 33.51 -76.55 15.16
CA LYS A 274 33.70 -77.47 16.28
C LYS A 274 32.74 -78.66 16.20
N TYR A 275 31.46 -78.42 15.94
CA TYR A 275 30.46 -79.48 15.81
C TYR A 275 30.83 -80.46 14.69
N ASP A 276 31.19 -79.95 13.51
CA ASP A 276 31.60 -80.76 12.38
C ASP A 276 32.84 -81.61 12.72
N LYS A 277 33.87 -81.01 13.33
CA LYS A 277 35.07 -81.73 13.79
C LYS A 277 34.77 -82.80 14.84
N ASP A 278 33.95 -82.48 15.84
CA ASP A 278 33.57 -83.42 16.90
C ASP A 278 32.74 -84.58 16.33
N VAL A 279 31.83 -84.30 15.38
CA VAL A 279 31.05 -85.31 14.66
C VAL A 279 31.96 -86.20 13.80
N GLU A 280 32.89 -85.62 13.04
CA GLU A 280 33.87 -86.37 12.24
C GLU A 280 34.75 -87.25 13.12
N ALA A 281 35.25 -86.72 14.24
CA ALA A 281 36.05 -87.47 15.20
C ALA A 281 35.26 -88.64 15.81
N LYS A 282 34.01 -88.41 16.24
CA LYS A 282 33.14 -89.47 16.78
C LYS A 282 32.75 -90.49 15.72
N GLN A 283 32.53 -90.06 14.48
CA GLN A 283 32.27 -90.96 13.37
C GLN A 283 33.51 -91.81 13.05
N HIS A 284 34.71 -91.24 13.14
CA HIS A 284 35.97 -91.95 12.96
C HIS A 284 36.21 -92.98 14.08
N GLU A 285 36.01 -92.60 15.34
CA GLU A 285 36.04 -93.53 16.50
C GLU A 285 35.04 -94.68 16.30
N LEU A 286 33.80 -94.36 15.91
CA LEU A 286 32.75 -95.35 15.65
C LEU A 286 33.14 -96.30 14.52
N ASN A 287 33.72 -95.79 13.43
CA ASN A 287 34.18 -96.60 12.31
C ASN A 287 35.34 -97.52 12.72
N THR A 288 36.26 -97.02 13.56
CA THR A 288 37.39 -97.79 14.09
C THR A 288 36.90 -98.92 15.00
N LEU A 289 35.96 -98.63 15.90
CA LEU A 289 35.29 -99.63 16.76
C LEU A 289 34.53 -100.67 15.94
N LYS A 290 33.80 -100.25 14.89
CA LYS A 290 33.11 -101.17 13.97
C LYS A 290 34.11 -102.09 13.26
N SER A 291 35.24 -101.54 12.79
CA SER A 291 36.32 -102.31 12.18
C SER A 291 36.94 -103.31 13.15
N SER A 292 37.29 -102.88 14.38
CA SER A 292 37.79 -103.77 15.44
C SER A 292 36.79 -104.88 15.76
N LYS A 293 35.50 -104.54 15.93
CA LYS A 293 34.45 -105.53 16.18
C LYS A 293 34.33 -106.53 15.03
N ALA A 294 34.44 -106.07 13.78
CA ALA A 294 34.43 -106.96 12.61
C ALA A 294 35.62 -107.91 12.61
N ASN A 295 36.84 -107.41 12.90
CA ASN A 295 38.05 -108.23 13.01
C ASN A 295 37.97 -109.23 14.17
N ASP A 296 37.46 -108.83 15.33
CA ASP A 296 37.27 -109.72 16.49
C ASP A 296 36.24 -110.80 16.19
N LEU A 297 35.16 -110.44 15.47
CA LEU A 297 34.15 -111.40 15.02
C LEU A 297 34.75 -112.41 14.03
N GLU A 298 35.58 -111.95 13.09
CA GLU A 298 36.31 -112.82 12.16
C GLU A 298 37.25 -113.77 12.90
N ARG A 299 38.05 -113.25 13.85
CA ARG A 299 38.93 -114.06 14.70
C ARG A 299 38.15 -115.10 15.52
N LEU A 300 36.99 -114.73 16.07
CA LEU A 300 36.13 -115.65 16.79
C LEU A 300 35.57 -116.74 15.87
N GLN A 301 35.15 -116.38 14.65
CA GLN A 301 34.72 -117.35 13.64
C GLN A 301 35.84 -118.31 13.25
N GLU A 302 37.06 -117.81 13.04
CA GLU A 302 38.24 -118.66 12.77
C GLU A 302 38.55 -119.60 13.93
N LEU A 303 38.53 -119.09 15.18
CA LEU A 303 38.80 -119.90 16.34
C LEU A 303 37.71 -120.96 16.54
N THR A 304 36.45 -120.60 16.29
CA THR A 304 35.32 -121.54 16.31
C THR A 304 35.51 -122.63 15.26
N ARG A 305 35.92 -122.28 14.03
CA ARG A 305 36.27 -123.25 12.98
C ARG A 305 37.40 -124.19 13.44
N LYS A 306 38.49 -123.65 14.01
CA LYS A 306 39.59 -124.44 14.58
C LYS A 306 39.14 -125.36 15.71
N TYR A 307 38.28 -124.89 16.62
CA TYR A 307 37.71 -125.72 17.68
C TYR A 307 36.86 -126.85 17.11
N THR A 308 35.98 -126.58 16.14
CA THR A 308 35.20 -127.64 15.49
C THR A 308 36.08 -128.65 14.76
N GLU A 309 37.19 -128.20 14.17
CA GLU A 309 38.16 -129.09 13.52
C GLU A 309 38.91 -129.95 14.54
N TYR A 310 39.41 -129.36 15.64
CA TYR A 310 40.03 -130.11 16.72
C TYR A 310 39.06 -131.06 17.42
N GLU A 311 37.82 -130.64 17.65
CA GLU A 311 36.78 -131.51 18.21
C GLU A 311 36.50 -132.68 17.27
N ARG A 312 36.44 -132.46 15.95
CA ARG A 312 36.35 -133.54 14.96
C ARG A 312 37.52 -134.51 15.09
N VAL A 313 38.75 -134.00 15.19
CA VAL A 313 39.96 -134.84 15.35
C VAL A 313 39.95 -135.61 16.68
N VAL A 314 39.53 -134.99 17.79
CA VAL A 314 39.44 -135.66 19.10
C VAL A 314 38.36 -136.73 19.09
N VAL A 315 37.21 -136.45 18.47
CA VAL A 315 36.14 -137.44 18.28
C VAL A 315 36.62 -138.58 17.38
N GLU A 316 37.34 -138.28 16.29
CA GLU A 316 37.98 -139.28 15.43
C GLU A 316 38.98 -140.14 16.21
N ASP A 317 39.91 -139.57 16.98
CA ASP A 317 40.84 -140.32 17.84
C ASP A 317 40.13 -141.15 18.91
N ARG A 318 39.04 -140.63 19.50
CA ARG A 318 38.22 -141.36 20.46
C ARG A 318 37.51 -142.55 19.80
N ILE A 319 37.00 -142.38 18.57
CA ILE A 319 36.39 -143.46 17.77
C ILE A 319 37.47 -144.48 17.37
N GLU A 320 38.66 -144.04 16.99
CA GLU A 320 39.79 -144.89 16.60
C GLU A 320 40.25 -145.75 17.78
N LYS A 321 40.48 -145.14 18.96
CA LYS A 321 40.81 -145.87 20.20
C LYS A 321 39.71 -146.83 20.63
N GLU A 322 38.44 -146.46 20.46
CA GLU A 322 37.31 -147.35 20.77
C GLU A 322 37.24 -148.52 19.78
N LYS A 323 37.50 -148.30 18.48
CA LYS A 323 37.64 -149.37 17.48
C LYS A 323 38.81 -150.28 17.83
N GLU A 324 39.94 -149.72 18.25
CA GLU A 324 41.14 -150.48 18.62
C GLU A 324 40.92 -151.31 19.89
N ARG A 325 40.17 -150.78 20.87
CA ARG A 325 39.73 -151.54 22.04
C ARG A 325 38.80 -152.69 21.64
N ARG A 326 37.79 -152.43 20.80
CA ARG A 326 36.88 -153.47 20.28
C ARG A 326 37.63 -154.55 19.50
N LYS A 327 38.65 -154.17 18.73
CA LYS A 327 39.51 -155.10 17.99
C LYS A 327 40.32 -155.99 18.93
N ARG A 328 40.92 -155.41 19.98
CA ARG A 328 41.59 -156.18 21.05
C ARG A 328 40.63 -157.12 21.79
N GLU A 329 39.42 -156.66 22.11
CA GLU A 329 38.39 -157.50 22.73
C GLU A 329 37.97 -158.67 21.81
N GLN A 330 37.82 -158.43 20.50
CA GLN A 330 37.58 -159.48 19.51
C GLN A 330 38.74 -160.48 19.41
N GLU A 331 39.98 -160.01 19.31
CA GLU A 331 41.18 -160.86 19.29
C GLU A 331 41.30 -161.70 20.58
N GLU A 332 40.90 -161.15 21.73
CA GLU A 332 40.91 -161.86 23.01
C GLU A 332 39.81 -162.94 23.07
N ILE A 333 38.63 -162.68 22.50
CA ILE A 333 37.55 -163.68 22.34
C ILE A 333 37.96 -164.75 21.33
N GLU A 334 38.60 -164.40 20.22
CA GLU A 334 39.16 -165.34 19.24
C GLU A 334 40.25 -166.21 19.88
N LEU A 335 41.12 -165.64 20.70
CA LEU A 335 42.13 -166.38 21.46
C LEU A 335 41.48 -167.31 22.49
N LYS A 336 40.50 -166.85 23.26
CA LYS A 336 39.73 -167.68 24.20
C LYS A 336 39.00 -168.82 23.49
N SER A 337 38.49 -168.57 22.28
CA SER A 337 37.83 -169.57 21.44
C SER A 337 38.83 -170.58 20.88
N ALA A 338 40.00 -170.13 20.44
CA ALA A 338 41.10 -170.99 20.01
C ALA A 338 41.64 -171.85 21.16
N VAL A 339 41.74 -171.32 22.38
CA VAL A 339 42.12 -172.06 23.58
C VAL A 339 41.05 -173.09 23.96
N LYS A 340 39.76 -172.74 23.91
CA LYS A 340 38.66 -173.71 24.10
C LYS A 340 38.69 -174.82 23.06
N LEU A 341 38.99 -174.51 21.80
CA LEU A 341 39.14 -175.50 20.73
C LEU A 341 40.35 -176.42 20.97
N GLN A 342 41.50 -175.85 21.37
CA GLN A 342 42.66 -176.65 21.77
C GLN A 342 42.37 -177.55 22.99
N SER A 343 41.60 -177.06 23.95
CA SER A 343 41.21 -177.80 25.16
C SER A 343 40.25 -178.94 24.85
N TRP A 344 39.25 -178.69 23.99
CA TRP A 344 38.29 -179.68 23.52
C TRP A 344 38.96 -180.80 22.70
N TRP A 345 39.91 -180.45 21.82
CA TRP A 345 40.68 -181.43 21.06
C TRP A 345 41.55 -182.31 21.97
N ARG A 346 42.23 -181.71 22.96
CA ARG A 346 43.04 -182.44 23.96
C ARG A 346 42.20 -183.37 24.83
N GLY A 347 40.98 -182.98 25.22
CA GLY A 347 40.05 -183.83 25.97
C GLY A 347 39.46 -184.98 25.15
N THR A 348 39.16 -184.73 23.87
CA THR A 348 38.63 -185.76 22.95
C THR A 348 39.67 -186.83 22.64
N MET A 349 40.96 -186.46 22.59
CA MET A 349 42.07 -187.43 22.46
C MET A 349 42.16 -188.42 23.65
N VAL A 350 41.77 -188.01 24.86
CA VAL A 350 41.85 -188.84 26.07
C VAL A 350 40.68 -189.82 26.17
N VAL A 351 39.47 -189.43 25.74
CA VAL A 351 38.24 -190.22 25.88
C VAL A 351 38.09 -191.29 24.79
N LYS A 352 38.61 -191.04 23.57
CA LYS A 352 38.54 -192.03 22.47
C LYS A 352 39.68 -193.05 22.42
N GLN A 353 40.59 -193.06 23.40
CA GLN A 353 41.74 -193.99 23.48
C GLN A 353 42.56 -194.06 22.16
N ILE A 354 42.77 -192.91 21.50
CA ILE A 354 43.59 -192.79 20.30
C ILE A 354 44.92 -192.14 20.69
N GLY A 355 45.93 -192.97 20.90
CA GLY A 355 47.25 -192.59 21.43
C GLY A 355 47.45 -193.01 22.90
N PRO A 356 48.52 -192.57 23.57
CA PRO A 356 49.68 -193.36 24.04
C PRO A 356 49.46 -194.38 25.19
N PHE A 357 48.25 -194.92 25.40
CA PHE A 357 47.90 -195.88 26.46
C PHE A 357 47.48 -197.28 25.96
N SER A 358 48.12 -197.81 24.90
CA SER A 358 47.98 -199.22 24.43
C SER A 358 49.34 -199.93 24.22
N LYS A 359 49.36 -201.26 24.36
CA LYS A 359 50.54 -202.14 24.53
C LYS A 359 51.48 -202.23 23.29
N LYS A 360 52.78 -201.96 23.54
CA LYS A 360 54.04 -202.40 22.87
C LYS A 360 54.17 -202.37 21.32
N LYS A 361 55.09 -201.52 20.82
CA LYS A 361 56.37 -201.96 20.19
C LYS A 361 57.41 -200.83 20.03
N LYS A 362 58.57 -201.05 20.67
CA LYS A 362 59.97 -200.77 20.31
C LYS A 362 60.41 -199.42 19.70
N LYS A 363 61.42 -198.87 20.40
CA LYS A 363 62.75 -198.38 19.96
C LYS A 363 62.89 -196.93 19.49
N GLY A 364 63.82 -196.24 20.19
CA GLY A 364 64.80 -195.32 19.63
C GLY A 364 64.24 -193.93 19.34
N GLY A 365 64.70 -192.86 19.96
CA GLY A 365 66.10 -192.53 20.16
C GLY A 365 66.53 -191.51 19.10
N LYS A 366 66.83 -190.30 19.59
CA LYS A 366 68.00 -189.50 19.21
C LYS A 366 67.93 -188.67 17.90
N LYS A 367 67.73 -187.36 18.11
CA LYS A 367 68.71 -186.27 17.86
C LYS A 367 69.27 -186.07 16.44
N GLY A 368 69.07 -184.86 15.93
CA GLY A 368 69.93 -184.20 14.94
C GLY A 368 69.13 -183.62 13.75
N LYS A 369 69.55 -182.58 13.04
CA LYS A 369 70.71 -181.67 13.14
C LYS A 369 70.52 -180.63 12.01
N LYS A 370 70.91 -179.38 12.27
CA LYS A 370 71.46 -178.33 11.38
C LYS A 370 71.09 -178.28 9.88
N GLY A 371 70.80 -177.05 9.44
CA GLY A 371 71.13 -176.50 8.11
C GLY A 371 70.34 -175.20 7.87
N LYS A 372 70.84 -173.98 8.06
CA LYS A 372 71.91 -173.19 7.39
C LYS A 372 71.43 -172.45 6.11
N LYS A 373 71.40 -171.11 6.25
CA LYS A 373 71.75 -170.01 5.29
C LYS A 373 70.86 -169.63 4.08
N GLY A 374 70.66 -168.31 3.99
CA GLY A 374 70.58 -167.48 2.76
C GLY A 374 69.23 -166.77 2.59
N LYS A 375 69.09 -165.51 2.14
CA LYS A 375 70.00 -164.45 1.67
C LYS A 375 69.12 -163.19 1.39
N LYS A 376 69.64 -161.98 1.70
CA LYS A 376 69.36 -160.63 1.12
C LYS A 376 67.98 -160.31 0.49
N LYS A 377 67.28 -159.28 1.00
CA LYS A 377 67.31 -157.90 0.49
C LYS A 377 66.80 -156.95 1.57
#